data_AF-A0A2J4Y6J4-F1
#
_entry.id   AF-A0A2J4Y6J4-F1
#
_cell.length_a   1.000
_cell.length_b   1.000
_cell.length_c   1.000
_cell.angle_alpha   90.00
_cell.angle_beta   90.00
_cell.angle_gamma   90.00
#
_symmetry.space_group_name_H-M   'P 1'
#
loop_
_entity.id
_entity.type
_entity.pdbx_description
1 polymer ?
#
loop_
_entity_poly.entity_id
_entity_poly.type
_entity_poly.pdbx_seq_one_letter_code
_entity_poly.pdbx_strand_id
1 'polypeptide(L)' 'MVADYLPLLLRGAALSLCVMLSSLLVALLLGLINSLVKLFGPPWLRLFSTAYTTLVRGIPELVIMLLLFFGGEMLVN' A
#
# COMPACT_ATOMS: atom_id res chain seq x y z
N MET A 1 6.63 -33.77 -14.09
CA MET A 1 5.32 -33.17 -14.40
C MET A 1 4.87 -32.18 -13.31
N VAL A 2 4.67 -32.55 -12.04
CA VAL A 2 4.37 -31.55 -10.97
C VAL A 2 5.64 -30.99 -10.31
N ALA A 3 6.69 -31.82 -10.18
CA ALA A 3 7.98 -31.42 -9.59
C ALA A 3 8.68 -30.29 -10.37
N ASP A 4 8.45 -30.19 -11.68
CA ASP A 4 9.02 -29.14 -12.54
C ASP A 4 8.47 -27.74 -12.23
N TYR A 5 7.24 -27.64 -11.70
CA TYR A 5 6.63 -26.36 -11.32
C TYR A 5 6.94 -25.94 -9.88
N LEU A 6 7.43 -26.87 -9.05
CA LEU A 6 7.83 -26.60 -7.66
C LEU A 6 8.78 -25.39 -7.52
N PRO A 7 9.86 -25.24 -8.33
CA PRO A 7 10.73 -24.07 -8.25
C PRO A 7 10.02 -22.76 -8.62
N LEU A 8 9.08 -22.79 -9.58
CA LEU A 8 8.29 -21.61 -9.95
C LEU A 8 7.37 -21.18 -8.82
N LEU A 9 6.70 -22.14 -8.17
CA LEU A 9 5.82 -21.90 -7.02
C LEU A 9 6.61 -21.36 -5.82
N LEU A 10 7.78 -21.94 -5.52
CA LEU A 10 8.66 -21.46 -4.46
C LEU A 10 9.14 -20.03 -4.73
N ARG A 11 9.47 -19.71 -5.98
CA ARG A 11 9.87 -18.36 -6.36
C ARG A 11 8.72 -17.36 -6.22
N GLY A 12 7.51 -17.74 -6.66
CA GLY A 12 6.31 -16.92 -6.48
C GLY A 12 6.00 -16.69 -4.99
N ALA A 13 6.06 -17.72 -4.16
CA ALA A 13 5.88 -17.62 -2.71
C ALA A 13 6.92 -16.70 -2.07
N ALA A 14 8.20 -16.85 -2.44
CA ALA A 14 9.27 -15.98 -1.95
C ALA A 14 9.08 -14.52 -2.37
N LEU A 15 8.62 -14.27 -3.60
CA LEU A 15 8.32 -12.93 -4.08
C LEU A 15 7.17 -12.30 -3.27
N SER A 16 6.06 -13.01 -3.07
CA SER A 16 4.93 -12.54 -2.26
C SER A 16 5.38 -12.23 -0.83
N LEU A 17 6.24 -13.06 -0.25
CA LEU A 17 6.78 -12.84 1.09
C LEU A 17 7.63 -11.56 1.16
N CYS A 18 8.50 -11.35 0.16
CA CYS A 18 9.33 -10.16 0.07
C CYS A 18 8.49 -8.87 -0.06
N VAL A 19 7.48 -8.90 -0.94
CA VAL A 19 6.56 -7.76 -1.15
C VAL A 19 5.72 -7.49 0.10
N MET A 20 5.20 -8.54 0.75
CA MET A 20 4.43 -8.40 1.99
C MET A 20 5.26 -7.76 3.10
N LEU A 21 6.49 -8.25 3.34
CA LEU A 21 7.35 -7.74 4.41
C LEU A 21 7.80 -6.29 4.14
N SER A 22 8.17 -5.97 2.89
CA SER A 22 8.55 -4.60 2.52
C SER A 22 7.37 -3.63 2.63
N SER A 23 6.20 -4.02 2.12
CA SER A 23 4.98 -3.20 2.21
C SER A 23 4.51 -3.01 3.64
N LEU A 24 4.61 -4.04 4.48
CA LEU A 24 4.29 -3.95 5.91
C LEU A 24 5.16 -2.91 6.61
N LEU A 25 6.47 -2.90 6.35
CA LEU A 25 7.38 -1.92 6.94
C LEU A 25 6.98 -0.50 6.55
N VAL A 26 6.70 -0.26 5.27
CA VAL A 26 6.25 1.05 4.77
C VAL A 26 4.91 1.45 5.39
N ALA A 27 3.94 0.55 5.40
CA ALA A 27 2.61 0.78 5.97
C ALA A 27 2.67 1.11 7.47
N LEU A 28 3.55 0.44 8.22
CA LEU A 28 3.78 0.72 9.64
C LEU A 28 4.35 2.12 9.86
N LEU A 29 5.38 2.51 9.11
CA LEU A 29 5.97 3.85 9.22
C LEU A 29 4.94 4.94 8.91
N LEU A 30 4.21 4.81 7.79
CA LEU A 30 3.17 5.76 7.41
C LEU A 30 2.01 5.79 8.40
N GLY A 31 1.62 4.63 8.95
CA GLY A 31 0.57 4.51 9.96
C GLY A 31 0.94 5.16 11.29
N LEU A 32 2.18 4.97 11.75
CA LEU A 32 2.70 5.59 12.96
C LEU A 32 2.75 7.11 12.84
N ILE A 33 3.27 7.63 11.72
CA ILE A 33 3.29 9.08 11.45
C ILE A 33 1.86 9.65 11.47
N ASN A 34 0.92 9.01 10.79
CA ASN A 34 -0.48 9.44 10.79
C ASN A 34 -1.09 9.41 12.19
N SER A 35 -0.79 8.39 12.99
CA SER A 35 -1.29 8.29 14.37
C SER A 35 -0.73 9.41 15.26
N LEU A 36 0.57 9.71 15.14
CA LEU A 36 1.22 10.81 15.86
C LEU A 36 0.60 12.17 15.52
N VAL A 37 0.33 12.43 14.24
CA VAL A 37 -0.38 13.64 13.79
C VAL A 37 -1.77 13.72 14.40
N LYS A 38 -2.48 12.58 14.53
CA LYS A 38 -3.79 12.53 15.17
C LYS A 38 -3.74 12.69 16.69
N LEU A 39 -2.63 12.38 17.35
CA LEU A 39 -2.51 12.48 18.82
C LEU A 39 -2.03 13.86 19.28
N PHE A 40 -1.03 14.44 18.60
CA PHE A 40 -0.37 15.67 19.02
C PHE A 40 -0.61 16.86 18.08
N GLY A 41 -1.22 16.65 16.91
CA GLY A 41 -1.37 17.69 15.90
C GLY A 41 -2.49 18.71 16.18
N PRO A 42 -2.34 19.95 15.68
CA PRO A 42 -3.41 20.95 15.72
C PRO A 42 -4.63 20.49 14.90
N PRO A 43 -5.84 21.07 15.14
CA PRO A 43 -7.10 20.59 14.55
C PRO A 43 -7.07 20.52 13.01
N TRP A 44 -6.33 21.43 12.35
CA TRP A 44 -6.16 21.42 10.89
C TRP A 44 -5.37 20.21 10.39
N LEU A 45 -4.25 19.87 11.04
CA LEU A 45 -3.44 18.70 10.66
C LEU A 45 -4.18 17.39 10.92
N ARG A 46 -4.98 17.32 12.00
CA ARG A 46 -5.88 16.19 12.27
C ARG A 46 -6.92 16.02 11.16
N LEU A 47 -7.47 17.13 10.64
CA LEU A 47 -8.43 17.11 9.54
C LEU A 47 -7.81 16.55 8.26
N PHE A 48 -6.62 17.01 7.87
CA PHE A 48 -5.90 16.49 6.71
C PHE A 48 -5.57 15.00 6.84
N SER A 49 -5.02 14.57 7.98
CA SER A 49 -4.72 13.15 8.22
C SER A 49 -6.00 12.31 8.18
N THR A 50 -7.10 12.80 8.75
CA THR A 50 -8.38 12.10 8.70
C THR A 50 -8.89 12.00 7.27
N ALA A 51 -8.92 13.10 6.52
CA ALA A 51 -9.35 13.12 5.12
C ALA A 51 -8.51 12.16 4.26
N TYR A 52 -7.18 12.19 4.37
CA TYR A 52 -6.30 11.25 3.68
C TYR A 52 -6.62 9.79 4.04
N THR A 53 -6.74 9.46 5.32
CA THR A 53 -7.05 8.09 5.75
C THR A 53 -8.44 7.63 5.30
N THR A 54 -9.41 8.53 5.26
CA THR A 54 -10.79 8.23 4.84
C THR A 54 -10.86 8.01 3.33
N LEU A 55 -10.16 8.81 2.52
CA LEU A 55 -10.11 8.64 1.08
C LEU A 55 -9.43 7.32 0.70
N VAL A 56 -8.23 7.06 1.21
CA VAL A 56 -7.46 5.86 0.87
C VAL A 56 -8.18 4.58 1.32
N ARG A 57 -8.87 4.60 2.48
CA ARG A 57 -9.64 3.45 2.96
C ARG A 57 -11.06 3.37 2.39
N GLY A 58 -11.58 4.46 1.83
CA GLY A 58 -12.89 4.53 1.21
C GLY A 58 -12.90 4.04 -0.23
N ILE A 59 -11.76 4.12 -0.92
CA ILE A 59 -11.59 3.63 -2.28
C ILE A 59 -11.28 2.12 -2.23
N PRO A 60 -11.92 1.28 -3.07
CA PRO A 60 -11.57 -0.13 -3.18
C PRO A 60 -10.11 -0.31 -3.62
N GLU A 61 -9.39 -1.26 -3.03
CA GLU A 61 -7.98 -1.52 -3.34
C GLU A 61 -7.74 -1.73 -4.85
N LEU A 62 -8.64 -2.47 -5.51
CA LEU A 62 -8.58 -2.71 -6.96
C LEU A 62 -8.63 -1.42 -7.78
N VAL A 63 -9.40 -0.42 -7.33
CA VAL A 63 -9.50 0.88 -8.01
C VAL A 63 -8.20 1.66 -7.83
N ILE A 64 -7.59 1.63 -6.64
CA ILE A 64 -6.29 2.25 -6.40
C ILE A 64 -5.23 1.62 -7.31
N MET A 65 -5.22 0.28 -7.42
CA MET A 65 -4.31 -0.45 -8.31
C MET A 65 -4.53 -0.03 -9.78
N LEU A 66 -5.79 0.07 -10.22
CA LEU A 66 -6.16 0.51 -11.56
C LEU A 66 -5.66 1.93 -11.84
N LEU A 67 -5.86 2.86 -10.89
CA LEU A 67 -5.40 4.24 -11.03
C LEU A 67 -3.88 4.35 -11.09
N LEU A 68 -3.16 3.57 -10.29
CA LEU A 68 -1.70 3.50 -10.33
C LEU A 68 -1.20 2.94 -11.66
N PHE A 69 -1.79 1.84 -12.13
CA PHE A 69 -1.35 1.18 -13.36
C PHE A 69 -1.78 1.95 -14.62
N PHE A 70 -3.05 2.32 -14.77
CA PHE A 70 -3.54 2.98 -15.98
C PHE A 70 -3.37 4.50 -15.95
N GLY A 71 -3.55 5.13 -14.77
CA GLY A 71 -3.38 6.57 -14.62
C GLY A 71 -1.91 6.98 -14.58
N GLY A 72 -1.02 6.14 -14.07
CA GLY A 72 0.43 6.37 -14.06
C GLY A 72 1.01 6.41 -15.48
N GLU A 73 0.63 5.47 -16.33
CA GLU A 73 1.09 5.41 -17.73
C GLU A 73 0.70 6.68 -18.51
N MET A 74 -0.51 7.21 -18.30
CA MET A 74 -0.97 8.47 -18.92
C MET A 74 -0.24 9.72 -18.42
N LEU A 75 0.32 9.69 -17.20
CA LEU A 75 1.08 10.80 -16.62
C LEU A 75 2.54 10.81 -17.08
N VAL A 76 3.10 9.63 -17.36
CA VAL A 76 4.52 9.46 -17.68
C VAL A 76 4.78 9.48 -19.19
N ASN A 77 3.84 9.02 -20.02
CA ASN A 77 3.95 8.98 -21.49
C ASN A 77 3.17 10.10 -22.17
#